data_AF-A0A4X2KI86-F1
#
_entry.id   AF-A0A4X2KI86-F1
#
_cell.length_a   1.000
_cell.length_b   1.000
_cell.length_c   1.000
_cell.angle_alpha   90.00
_cell.angle_beta   90.00
_cell.angle_gamma   90.00
#
_symmetry.space_group_name_H-M   'P 1'
#
loop_
_entity.id
_entity.type
_entity.pdbx_description
1 polymer ?
#
loop_
_entity_poly.entity_id
_entity_poly.type
_entity_poly.pdbx_seq_one_letter_code
_entity_poly.pdbx_strand_id
1 'polypeptide(L)'
;MAAANPWVPETSPTAAGLLLAECLASGLVTQEILDSCKNPAPFFVNFSRVKQIKDMQAEIREKTLEIDLLTLEKDTADVVKPFFLAQKCEILQSMNQHLETVLKEKRALRHRLMKPMCQENLPIEAIYHRYVVQLLELAVTFIEKLEAHIEAIRNIPCLDSSVKNMDRALTKMSVLEVETEELIENILKWKEQQKEISSSITKIFSGDLFKKSMRL
;
A
#
# COMPACT_ATOMS: atom_id res chain seq x y z
N MET A 1 23.96 -66.75 -70.47
CA MET A 1 24.87 -65.82 -71.18
C MET A 1 24.44 -64.41 -70.85
N ALA A 2 25.23 -63.68 -70.05
CA ALA A 2 24.92 -62.30 -69.72
C ALA A 2 25.25 -61.42 -70.93
N ALA A 3 24.26 -60.66 -71.42
CA ALA A 3 24.47 -59.68 -72.47
C ALA A 3 25.48 -58.64 -71.98
N ALA A 4 26.57 -58.44 -72.73
CA ALA A 4 27.58 -57.44 -72.43
C ALA A 4 26.94 -56.05 -72.43
N ASN A 5 27.26 -55.25 -71.42
CA ASN A 5 26.73 -53.91 -71.24
C ASN A 5 27.18 -53.03 -72.43
N PRO A 6 26.26 -52.49 -73.25
CA PRO A 6 26.58 -51.71 -74.45
C PRO A 6 27.24 -50.35 -74.16
N TRP A 7 27.41 -49.99 -72.88
CA TRP A 7 28.01 -48.72 -72.44
C TRP A 7 29.42 -48.87 -71.87
N VAL A 8 30.02 -50.07 -71.91
CA VAL A 8 31.43 -50.27 -71.58
C VAL A 8 32.25 -49.99 -72.85
N PRO A 9 33.22 -49.06 -72.84
CA PRO A 9 34.10 -48.88 -73.99
C PRO A 9 34.89 -50.17 -74.20
N GLU A 10 34.67 -50.86 -75.32
CA GLU A 10 35.50 -52.00 -75.70
C GLU A 10 36.94 -51.50 -75.90
N THR A 11 37.89 -52.15 -75.23
CA THR A 11 39.32 -51.82 -75.25
C THR A 11 40.02 -52.18 -76.57
N SER A 12 39.30 -52.76 -77.53
CA SER A 12 39.78 -52.97 -78.89
C SER A 12 39.64 -51.69 -79.72
N PRO A 13 40.65 -51.30 -80.51
CA PRO A 13 40.54 -50.13 -81.38
C PRO A 13 39.41 -50.34 -82.39
N THR A 14 38.39 -49.49 -82.34
CA THR A 14 37.26 -49.49 -83.29
C THR A 14 37.80 -49.37 -84.72
N ALA A 15 37.13 -49.97 -85.71
CA ALA A 15 37.53 -49.88 -87.12
C ALA A 15 37.77 -48.43 -87.60
N ALA A 16 36.98 -47.48 -87.09
CA ALA A 16 37.20 -46.05 -87.32
C ALA A 16 38.50 -45.53 -86.70
N GLY A 17 38.88 -46.00 -85.51
CA GLY A 17 40.14 -45.66 -84.85
C GLY A 17 41.37 -46.17 -85.60
N LEU A 18 41.28 -47.35 -86.24
CA LEU A 18 42.34 -47.87 -87.11
C LEU A 18 42.50 -47.04 -88.38
N LEU A 19 41.39 -46.67 -89.05
CA LEU A 19 41.44 -45.79 -90.22
C LEU A 19 42.01 -44.40 -89.90
N LEU A 20 41.63 -43.83 -88.74
CA LEU A 20 42.18 -42.55 -88.30
C LEU A 20 43.67 -42.63 -87.98
N ALA A 21 44.15 -43.74 -87.42
CA ALA A 21 45.56 -43.97 -87.18
C ALA A 21 46.36 -44.09 -88.50
N GLU A 22 45.79 -44.71 -89.53
CA GLU A 22 46.39 -44.82 -90.85
C GLU A 22 46.41 -43.46 -91.60
N CYS A 23 45.34 -42.65 -91.46
CA CYS A 23 45.30 -41.28 -91.96
C CYS A 23 46.32 -40.34 -91.28
N LEU A 24 46.58 -40.54 -89.98
CA LEU A 24 47.65 -39.86 -89.24
C LEU A 24 49.03 -40.28 -89.76
N ALA A 25 49.25 -41.60 -89.94
CA ALA A 25 50.52 -42.14 -90.44
C ALA A 25 50.81 -41.71 -91.89
N SER A 26 49.76 -41.54 -92.69
CA SER A 26 49.83 -41.08 -94.09
C SER A 26 49.95 -39.56 -94.23
N GLY A 27 49.94 -38.81 -93.13
CA GLY A 27 50.01 -37.34 -93.13
C GLY A 27 48.78 -36.63 -93.72
N LEU A 28 47.69 -37.37 -93.98
CA LEU A 28 46.45 -36.85 -94.55
C LEU A 28 45.66 -36.01 -93.53
N VAL A 29 45.83 -36.33 -92.25
CA VAL A 29 45.27 -35.61 -91.10
C VAL A 29 46.42 -35.36 -90.12
N THR A 30 46.53 -34.15 -89.59
CA THR A 30 47.50 -33.83 -88.53
C THR A 30 46.91 -34.11 -87.15
N GLN A 31 47.77 -34.44 -86.19
CA GLN A 31 47.37 -34.63 -84.78
C GLN A 31 46.61 -33.41 -84.23
N GLU A 32 46.97 -32.21 -84.68
CA GLU A 32 46.32 -30.94 -84.32
C GLU A 32 44.85 -30.84 -84.80
N ILE A 33 44.53 -31.40 -85.98
CA ILE A 33 43.15 -31.44 -86.50
C ILE A 33 42.29 -32.42 -85.68
N LEU A 34 42.84 -33.56 -85.27
CA LEU A 34 42.10 -34.49 -84.39
C LEU A 34 41.92 -33.94 -82.98
N ASP A 35 42.93 -33.26 -82.44
CA ASP A 35 42.88 -32.66 -81.11
C ASP A 35 41.92 -31.47 -81.05
N SER A 36 41.76 -30.70 -82.13
CA SER A 36 40.76 -29.62 -82.20
C SER A 36 39.31 -30.11 -82.25
N CYS A 37 39.07 -31.34 -82.72
CA CYS A 37 37.77 -32.02 -82.68
C CYS A 37 37.42 -32.65 -81.31
N LYS A 38 38.34 -32.67 -80.34
CA LYS A 38 38.08 -33.21 -78.97
C LYS A 38 37.19 -32.31 -78.11
N ASN A 39 36.95 -31.07 -78.54
CA ASN A 39 36.07 -30.16 -77.80
C ASN A 39 34.65 -30.73 -77.79
N PRO A 40 34.07 -31.01 -76.60
CA PRO A 40 32.73 -31.56 -76.52
C PRO A 40 31.75 -30.58 -77.18
N ALA A 41 30.84 -31.10 -78.01
CA ALA A 41 29.83 -30.27 -78.66
C ALA A 41 29.10 -29.40 -77.61
N PRO A 42 28.68 -28.16 -77.94
CA PRO A 42 28.06 -27.23 -76.98
C PRO A 42 26.93 -27.84 -76.14
N PHE A 43 26.22 -28.84 -76.68
CA PHE A 43 25.19 -29.62 -75.99
C PHE A 43 25.69 -30.39 -74.76
N PHE A 44 26.88 -30.99 -74.80
CA PHE A 44 27.45 -31.74 -73.67
C PHE A 44 27.91 -30.83 -72.53
N VAL A 45 28.42 -29.63 -72.86
CA VAL A 45 28.75 -28.60 -71.86
C VAL A 45 27.48 -28.15 -71.13
N ASN A 46 26.37 -27.96 -71.86
CA ASN A 46 25.07 -27.65 -71.28
C ASN A 46 24.55 -28.78 -70.37
N PHE A 47 24.73 -30.05 -70.75
CA PHE A 47 24.36 -31.18 -69.91
C PHE A 47 25.14 -31.21 -68.59
N SER A 48 26.46 -31.00 -68.65
CA SER A 48 27.31 -30.90 -67.46
C SER A 48 26.86 -29.76 -66.53
N ARG A 49 26.55 -28.58 -67.10
CA ARG A 49 26.04 -27.44 -66.35
C ARG A 49 24.68 -27.72 -65.70
N VAL A 50 23.75 -28.34 -66.43
CA VAL A 50 22.43 -28.72 -65.88
C VAL A 50 22.58 -29.76 -64.77
N LYS A 51 23.50 -30.71 -64.90
CA LYS A 51 23.82 -31.67 -63.84
C LYS A 51 24.33 -30.95 -62.58
N GLN A 52 25.32 -30.06 -62.72
CA GLN A 52 25.85 -29.27 -61.60
C GLN A 52 24.76 -28.40 -60.93
N ILE A 53 23.87 -27.78 -61.71
CA ILE A 53 22.74 -27.02 -61.17
C ILE A 53 21.82 -27.92 -60.35
N LYS A 54 21.48 -29.11 -60.85
CA LYS A 54 20.65 -30.07 -60.12
C LYS A 54 21.32 -30.55 -58.84
N ASP A 55 22.62 -30.81 -58.88
CA ASP A 55 23.41 -31.24 -57.73
C ASP A 55 23.43 -30.13 -56.66
N MET A 56 23.74 -28.89 -57.04
CA MET A 56 23.66 -27.73 -56.13
C MET A 56 22.24 -27.50 -55.58
N GLN A 57 21.21 -27.66 -56.41
CA GLN A 57 19.82 -27.56 -55.96
C GLN A 57 19.43 -28.66 -54.96
N ALA A 58 20.03 -29.85 -55.06
CA ALA A 58 19.81 -30.93 -54.10
C ALA A 58 20.48 -30.58 -52.76
N GLU A 59 21.71 -30.08 -52.79
CA GLU A 59 22.44 -29.61 -51.60
C GLU A 59 21.71 -28.46 -50.90
N ILE A 60 21.20 -27.46 -51.65
CA ILE A 60 20.41 -26.37 -51.08
C ILE A 60 19.17 -26.92 -50.36
N ARG A 61 18.45 -27.85 -50.99
CA ARG A 61 17.25 -28.46 -50.38
C ARG A 61 17.59 -29.23 -49.11
N GLU A 62 18.69 -29.98 -49.11
CA GLU A 62 19.18 -30.67 -47.92
C GLU A 62 19.49 -29.69 -46.79
N LYS A 63 20.21 -28.60 -47.09
CA LYS A 63 20.54 -27.57 -46.10
C LYS A 63 19.31 -26.81 -45.60
N THR A 64 18.34 -26.53 -46.45
CA THR A 64 17.06 -25.94 -46.03
C THR A 64 16.33 -26.85 -45.05
N LEU A 65 16.25 -28.15 -45.33
CA LEU A 65 15.62 -29.11 -44.41
C LEU A 65 16.35 -29.21 -43.07
N GLU A 66 17.69 -29.16 -43.06
CA GLU A 66 18.49 -29.13 -41.84
C GLU A 66 18.19 -27.88 -41.00
N ILE A 67 18.08 -26.71 -41.64
CA ILE A 67 17.70 -25.46 -40.98
C ILE A 67 16.28 -25.54 -40.40
N ASP A 68 15.33 -26.06 -41.17
CA ASP A 68 13.93 -26.19 -40.73
C ASP A 68 13.83 -27.12 -39.51
N LEU A 69 14.60 -28.22 -39.50
CA LEU A 69 14.65 -29.16 -38.37
C LEU A 69 15.22 -28.50 -37.11
N LEU A 70 16.34 -27.78 -37.23
CA LEU A 70 16.94 -27.07 -36.10
C LEU A 70 16.03 -25.95 -35.57
N THR A 71 15.31 -25.26 -36.47
CA THR A 71 14.35 -24.22 -36.11
C THR A 71 13.20 -24.83 -35.32
N LEU A 72 12.63 -25.95 -35.80
CA LEU A 72 11.57 -26.66 -35.10
C LEU A 72 12.02 -27.17 -33.73
N GLU A 73 13.25 -27.70 -33.63
CA GLU A 73 13.82 -28.15 -32.35
C GLU A 73 13.95 -26.99 -31.37
N LYS A 74 14.44 -25.83 -31.82
CA LYS A 74 14.56 -24.62 -31.01
C LYS A 74 13.20 -24.12 -30.53
N ASP A 75 12.22 -24.05 -31.44
CA ASP A 75 10.88 -23.53 -31.14
C ASP A 75 10.07 -24.46 -30.25
N THR A 76 10.36 -25.76 -30.25
CA THR A 76 9.72 -26.76 -29.38
C THR A 76 10.57 -27.11 -28.15
N ALA A 77 11.75 -26.50 -27.99
CA ALA A 77 12.69 -26.87 -26.94
C ALA A 77 12.11 -26.68 -25.54
N ASP A 78 11.25 -25.69 -25.38
CA ASP A 78 10.66 -25.29 -24.10
C ASP A 78 9.56 -26.26 -23.59
N VAL A 79 9.13 -27.21 -24.42
CA VAL A 79 8.18 -28.27 -24.07
C VAL A 79 8.81 -29.66 -24.18
N VAL A 80 9.73 -29.87 -25.12
CA VAL A 80 10.34 -31.19 -25.38
C VAL A 80 11.61 -31.42 -24.58
N LYS A 81 12.42 -30.37 -24.33
CA LYS A 81 13.71 -30.56 -23.67
C LYS A 81 13.53 -30.58 -22.15
N PRO A 82 14.03 -31.62 -21.45
CA PRO A 82 13.90 -31.75 -20.01
C PRO A 82 14.44 -30.56 -19.22
N PHE A 83 15.50 -29.89 -19.70
CA PHE A 83 16.11 -28.73 -19.04
C PHE A 83 15.12 -27.56 -18.89
N PHE A 84 14.52 -27.11 -20.00
CA PHE A 84 13.56 -26.00 -19.97
C PHE A 84 12.27 -26.38 -19.24
N LEU A 85 11.85 -27.65 -19.37
CA LEU A 85 10.68 -28.14 -18.64
C LEU A 85 10.92 -28.16 -17.13
N ALA A 86 12.07 -28.65 -16.67
CA ALA A 86 12.45 -28.65 -15.27
C ALA A 86 12.50 -27.22 -14.71
N GLN A 87 13.10 -26.28 -15.45
CA GLN A 87 13.14 -24.87 -15.06
C GLN A 87 11.73 -24.28 -14.91
N LYS A 88 10.82 -24.53 -15.86
CA LYS A 88 9.41 -24.08 -15.76
C LYS A 88 8.70 -24.73 -14.57
N CYS A 89 8.93 -26.02 -14.33
CA CYS A 89 8.37 -26.74 -13.19
C CYS A 89 8.86 -26.17 -11.86
N GLU A 90 10.14 -25.82 -11.73
CA GLU A 90 10.69 -25.19 -10.53
C GLU A 90 10.04 -23.83 -10.25
N ILE A 91 9.87 -22.99 -11.28
CA ILE A 91 9.19 -21.70 -11.15
C ILE A 91 7.74 -21.89 -10.69
N LEU A 92 7.00 -22.81 -11.30
CA LEU A 92 5.62 -23.12 -10.91
C LEU A 92 5.54 -23.69 -9.48
N GLN A 93 6.48 -24.54 -9.10
CA GLN A 93 6.53 -25.11 -7.76
C GLN A 93 6.83 -24.05 -6.71
N SER A 94 7.75 -23.13 -6.99
CA SER A 94 8.05 -21.97 -6.15
C SER A 94 6.81 -21.07 -5.96
N MET A 95 6.10 -20.76 -7.05
CA MET A 95 4.85 -19.99 -6.99
C MET A 95 3.79 -20.71 -6.15
N ASN A 96 3.61 -22.02 -6.33
CA ASN A 96 2.66 -22.81 -5.56
C ASN A 96 3.01 -22.85 -4.08
N GLN A 97 4.28 -23.00 -3.71
CA GLN A 97 4.75 -22.91 -2.32
C GLN A 97 4.43 -21.55 -1.70
N HIS A 98 4.64 -20.46 -2.45
CA HIS A 98 4.28 -19.13 -2.00
C HIS A 98 2.76 -18.99 -1.78
N LEU A 99 1.94 -19.47 -2.72
CA LEU A 99 0.47 -19.47 -2.58
C LEU A 99 0.00 -20.29 -1.37
N GLU A 100 0.58 -21.48 -1.14
CA GLU A 100 0.28 -22.27 0.04
C GLU A 100 0.61 -21.51 1.34
N THR A 101 1.72 -20.79 1.36
CA THR A 101 2.12 -19.97 2.51
C THR A 101 1.11 -18.86 2.75
N VAL A 102 0.72 -18.13 1.71
CA VAL A 102 -0.33 -17.09 1.80
C VAL A 102 -1.65 -17.66 2.30
N LEU A 103 -2.05 -18.85 1.84
CA LEU A 103 -3.28 -19.50 2.30
C LEU A 103 -3.21 -19.93 3.77
N LYS A 104 -2.05 -20.42 4.23
CA LYS A 104 -1.82 -20.74 5.64
C LYS A 104 -1.92 -19.49 6.51
N GLU A 105 -1.29 -18.38 6.10
CA GLU A 105 -1.37 -17.10 6.80
C GLU A 105 -2.79 -16.53 6.83
N LYS A 106 -3.51 -16.57 5.70
CA LYS A 106 -4.92 -16.17 5.65
C LYS A 106 -5.77 -16.99 6.63
N ARG A 107 -5.56 -18.30 6.71
CA ARG A 107 -6.27 -19.17 7.67
C ARG A 107 -5.90 -18.82 9.11
N ALA A 108 -4.61 -18.61 9.40
CA ALA A 108 -4.13 -18.19 10.71
C ALA A 108 -4.72 -16.84 11.14
N LEU A 109 -4.75 -15.86 10.24
CA LEU A 109 -5.37 -14.56 10.45
C LEU A 109 -6.87 -14.70 10.72
N ARG A 110 -7.59 -15.50 9.94
CA ARG A 110 -9.02 -15.77 10.20
C ARG A 110 -9.22 -16.37 11.58
N HIS A 111 -8.40 -17.33 12.00
CA HIS A 111 -8.47 -17.89 13.36
C HIS A 111 -8.20 -16.85 14.44
N ARG A 112 -7.22 -15.97 14.23
CA ARG A 112 -6.92 -14.87 15.16
C ARG A 112 -8.05 -13.86 15.25
N LEU A 113 -8.68 -13.52 14.13
CA LEU A 113 -9.81 -12.60 14.08
C LEU A 113 -11.11 -13.23 14.61
N MET A 114 -11.28 -14.54 14.45
CA MET A 114 -12.39 -15.28 15.07
C MET A 114 -12.18 -15.51 16.57
N LYS A 115 -10.96 -15.35 17.10
CA LYS A 115 -10.72 -15.38 18.54
C LYS A 115 -11.28 -14.07 19.11
N PRO A 116 -12.36 -14.10 19.89
CA PRO A 116 -12.96 -12.88 20.43
C PRO A 116 -11.91 -12.15 21.28
N MET A 117 -11.65 -10.88 21.00
CA MET A 117 -10.67 -10.06 21.73
C MET A 117 -11.13 -9.75 23.17
N CYS A 118 -12.44 -9.86 23.39
CA CYS A 118 -13.12 -10.00 24.67
C CYS A 118 -14.13 -11.14 24.50
N GLN A 119 -14.61 -11.81 25.54
CA GLN A 119 -15.78 -12.69 25.44
C GLN A 119 -16.97 -11.87 24.91
N GLU A 120 -17.15 -11.78 23.58
CA GLU A 120 -18.16 -10.92 22.94
C GLU A 120 -19.60 -11.42 23.16
N ASN A 121 -19.75 -12.61 23.71
CA ASN A 121 -21.00 -13.10 24.23
C ASN A 121 -20.82 -13.33 25.72
N LEU A 122 -21.54 -12.59 26.56
CA LEU A 122 -21.90 -13.13 27.86
C LEU A 122 -22.59 -14.47 27.52
N PRO A 123 -22.13 -15.62 28.07
CA PRO A 123 -22.73 -16.92 27.77
C PRO A 123 -24.12 -16.96 28.37
N ILE A 124 -25.06 -16.34 27.67
CA ILE A 124 -26.46 -16.27 28.03
C ILE A 124 -27.13 -17.37 27.23
N GLU A 125 -27.79 -18.27 27.94
CA GLU A 125 -28.62 -19.29 27.31
C GLU A 125 -29.71 -18.63 26.44
N ALA A 126 -30.03 -19.22 25.30
CA ALA A 126 -30.94 -18.62 24.32
C ALA A 126 -32.31 -18.23 24.91
N ILE A 127 -32.77 -18.96 25.94
CA ILE A 127 -34.01 -18.68 26.67
C ILE A 127 -33.99 -17.31 27.38
N TYR A 128 -32.81 -16.80 27.73
CA TYR A 128 -32.66 -15.54 28.45
C TYR A 128 -32.39 -14.33 27.55
N HIS A 129 -32.14 -14.54 26.24
CA HIS A 129 -31.81 -13.45 25.31
C HIS A 129 -32.91 -12.39 25.25
N ARG A 130 -34.18 -12.81 25.23
CA ARG A 130 -35.33 -11.89 25.22
C ARG A 130 -35.35 -10.97 26.44
N TYR A 131 -35.04 -11.51 27.62
CA TYR A 131 -35.02 -10.74 28.87
C TYR A 131 -33.82 -9.80 28.93
N VAL A 132 -32.66 -10.23 28.43
CA VAL A 132 -31.46 -9.40 28.39
C VAL A 132 -31.63 -8.22 27.43
N VAL A 133 -32.26 -8.42 26.27
CA VAL A 133 -32.58 -7.33 25.34
C VAL A 133 -33.51 -6.30 26.01
N GLN A 134 -34.56 -6.75 26.69
CA GLN A 134 -35.47 -5.87 27.43
C GLN A 134 -34.76 -5.12 28.58
N LEU A 135 -33.86 -5.80 29.30
CA LEU A 135 -33.08 -5.19 30.38
C LEU A 135 -32.12 -4.12 29.83
N LEU A 136 -31.45 -4.39 28.72
CA LEU A 136 -30.56 -3.42 28.07
C LEU A 136 -31.32 -2.19 27.59
N GLU A 137 -32.51 -2.38 27.00
CA GLU A 137 -33.38 -1.27 26.59
C GLU A 137 -33.82 -0.43 27.81
N LEU A 138 -34.18 -1.08 28.92
CA LEU A 138 -34.52 -0.40 30.16
C LEU A 138 -33.30 0.34 30.77
N ALA A 139 -32.12 -0.27 30.70
CA ALA A 139 -30.89 0.34 31.20
C ALA A 139 -30.50 1.59 30.40
N VAL A 140 -30.59 1.54 29.06
CA VAL A 140 -30.32 2.70 28.19
C VAL A 140 -31.29 3.83 28.50
N THR A 141 -32.60 3.56 28.54
CA THR A 141 -33.60 4.58 28.85
C THR A 141 -33.46 5.15 30.28
N PHE A 142 -33.01 4.32 31.23
CA PHE A 142 -32.69 4.79 32.58
C PHE A 142 -31.47 5.71 32.60
N ILE A 143 -30.39 5.35 31.90
CA ILE A 143 -29.17 6.17 31.80
C ILE A 143 -29.50 7.52 31.18
N GLU A 144 -30.23 7.56 30.07
CA GLU A 144 -30.66 8.80 29.41
C GLU A 144 -31.46 9.71 30.37
N LYS A 145 -32.39 9.14 31.15
CA LYS A 145 -33.15 9.90 32.15
C LYS A 145 -32.25 10.40 33.28
N LEU A 146 -31.33 9.58 33.76
CA LEU A 146 -30.40 9.94 34.83
C LEU A 146 -29.49 11.10 34.39
N GLU A 147 -28.95 11.03 33.18
CA GLU A 147 -28.15 12.10 32.60
C GLU A 147 -28.95 13.40 32.48
N ALA A 148 -30.19 13.33 31.97
CA ALA A 148 -31.08 14.50 31.91
C ALA A 148 -31.35 15.10 33.30
N HIS A 149 -31.53 14.27 34.34
CA HIS A 149 -31.69 14.75 35.71
C HIS A 149 -30.42 15.39 36.27
N ILE A 150 -29.24 14.80 36.03
CA ILE A 150 -27.96 15.38 36.46
C ILE A 150 -27.74 16.72 35.78
N GLU A 151 -28.03 16.82 34.48
CA GLU A 151 -27.90 18.04 33.72
C GLU A 151 -28.89 19.11 34.21
N ALA A 152 -30.14 18.72 34.51
CA ALA A 152 -31.10 19.63 35.15
C ALA A 152 -30.59 20.16 36.49
N ILE A 153 -30.00 19.30 37.35
CA ILE A 153 -29.42 19.71 38.63
C ILE A 153 -28.24 20.67 38.44
N ARG A 154 -27.38 20.42 37.44
CA ARG A 154 -26.24 21.31 37.12
C ARG A 154 -26.68 22.68 36.64
N ASN A 155 -27.82 22.75 35.93
CA ASN A 155 -28.38 23.99 35.41
C ASN A 155 -29.22 24.77 36.44
N ILE A 156 -29.52 24.21 37.61
CA ILE A 156 -30.12 24.99 38.72
C ILE A 156 -29.08 26.04 39.14
N PRO A 157 -29.43 27.35 39.14
CA PRO A 157 -28.55 28.40 39.59
C PRO A 157 -27.98 28.06 40.97
N CYS A 158 -26.66 27.93 41.05
CA CYS A 158 -26.00 27.39 42.22
C CYS A 158 -26.30 28.26 43.45
N LEU A 159 -27.19 27.73 44.32
CA LEU A 159 -27.62 28.36 45.57
C LEU A 159 -26.41 28.80 46.40
N ASP A 160 -25.31 28.04 46.34
CA ASP A 160 -24.04 28.36 47.03
C ASP A 160 -23.46 29.72 46.62
N SER A 161 -23.51 30.09 45.34
CA SER A 161 -23.00 31.40 44.89
C SER A 161 -23.89 32.56 45.36
N SER A 162 -25.21 32.35 45.37
CA SER A 162 -26.19 33.31 45.89
C SER A 162 -26.05 33.45 47.42
N VAL A 163 -25.90 32.35 48.15
CA VAL A 163 -25.70 32.34 49.60
C VAL A 163 -24.38 33.01 49.98
N LYS A 164 -23.29 32.76 49.25
CA LYS A 164 -22.01 33.49 49.46
C LYS A 164 -22.13 35.00 49.20
N ASN A 165 -22.94 35.40 48.22
CA ASN A 165 -23.21 36.82 47.99
C ASN A 165 -24.02 37.43 49.13
N MET A 166 -25.01 36.71 49.66
CA MET A 166 -25.81 37.16 50.82
C MET A 166 -24.97 37.23 52.09
N ASP A 167 -24.10 36.26 52.36
CA ASP A 167 -23.20 36.23 53.51
C ASP A 167 -22.20 37.41 53.47
N ARG A 168 -21.66 37.71 52.28
CA ARG A 168 -20.86 38.92 52.04
C ARG A 168 -21.65 40.21 52.24
N ALA A 169 -22.94 40.24 51.91
CA ALA A 169 -23.78 41.40 52.14
C ALA A 169 -24.09 41.58 53.64
N LEU A 170 -24.35 40.47 54.34
CA LEU A 170 -24.58 40.43 55.78
C LEU A 170 -23.36 40.96 56.55
N THR A 171 -22.16 40.44 56.25
CA THR A 171 -20.92 40.90 56.88
C THR A 171 -20.66 42.39 56.65
N LYS A 172 -20.92 42.91 55.45
CA LYS A 172 -20.86 44.36 55.19
C LYS A 172 -21.87 45.15 56.00
N MET A 173 -23.10 44.65 56.14
CA MET A 173 -24.11 45.28 56.99
C MET A 173 -23.70 45.31 58.46
N SER A 174 -23.14 44.21 58.99
CA SER A 174 -22.65 44.17 60.37
C SER A 174 -21.51 45.16 60.63
N VAL A 175 -20.60 45.35 59.66
CA VAL A 175 -19.56 46.38 59.78
C VAL A 175 -20.18 47.78 59.82
N LEU A 176 -21.11 48.08 58.92
CA LEU A 176 -21.81 49.37 58.92
C LEU A 176 -22.60 49.60 60.21
N GLU A 177 -23.20 48.57 60.78
CA GLU A 177 -23.91 48.63 62.07
C GLU A 177 -22.95 49.07 63.19
N VAL A 178 -21.77 48.45 63.28
CA VAL A 178 -20.74 48.84 64.25
C VAL A 178 -20.24 50.26 64.01
N GLU A 179 -19.97 50.65 62.77
CA GLU A 179 -19.57 52.03 62.43
C GLU A 179 -20.65 53.04 62.82
N THR A 180 -21.93 52.70 62.64
CA THR A 180 -23.04 53.57 63.05
C THR A 180 -23.17 53.66 64.57
N GLU A 181 -22.91 52.58 65.31
CA GLU A 181 -22.89 52.58 66.77
C GLU A 181 -21.75 53.44 67.31
N GLU A 182 -20.55 53.35 66.72
CA GLU A 182 -19.40 54.21 67.05
C GLU A 182 -19.71 55.69 66.77
N LEU A 183 -20.33 56.00 65.63
CA LEU A 183 -20.79 57.34 65.29
C LEU A 183 -21.77 57.90 66.34
N ILE A 184 -22.73 57.07 66.80
CA ILE A 184 -23.68 57.46 67.86
C ILE A 184 -22.93 57.75 69.17
N GLU A 185 -21.98 56.89 69.56
CA GLU A 185 -21.20 57.09 70.78
C GLU A 185 -20.36 58.38 70.72
N ASN A 186 -19.74 58.65 69.58
CA ASN A 186 -18.99 59.88 69.34
C ASN A 186 -19.88 61.12 69.45
N ILE A 187 -21.08 61.11 68.85
CA ILE A 187 -22.05 62.21 68.96
C ILE A 187 -22.44 62.44 70.43
N LEU A 188 -22.66 61.37 71.21
CA LEU A 188 -22.98 61.48 72.64
C LEU A 188 -21.82 62.08 73.45
N LYS A 189 -20.58 61.65 73.21
CA LYS A 189 -19.37 62.24 73.84
C LYS A 189 -19.23 63.72 73.51
N TRP A 190 -19.39 64.09 72.24
CA TRP A 190 -19.39 65.49 71.80
C TRP A 190 -20.48 66.32 72.48
N LYS A 191 -21.68 65.76 72.65
CA LYS A 191 -22.79 66.42 73.34
C LYS A 191 -22.50 66.64 74.83
N GLU A 192 -21.90 65.66 75.51
CA GLU A 192 -21.51 65.82 76.92
C GLU A 192 -20.39 66.85 77.07
N GLN A 193 -19.38 66.84 76.20
CA GLN A 193 -18.35 67.89 76.16
C GLN A 193 -18.95 69.29 75.95
N GLN A 194 -19.91 69.43 75.03
CA GLN A 194 -20.63 70.70 74.87
C GLN A 194 -21.39 71.10 76.13
N LYS A 195 -22.02 70.14 76.82
CA LYS A 195 -22.73 70.38 78.07
C LYS A 195 -21.77 70.80 79.18
N GLU A 196 -20.62 70.15 79.32
CA GLU A 196 -19.56 70.53 80.27
C GLU A 196 -18.99 71.92 79.98
N ILE A 197 -18.69 72.23 78.71
CA ILE A 197 -18.25 73.57 78.28
C ILE A 197 -19.34 74.60 78.59
N SER A 198 -20.60 74.33 78.25
CA SER A 198 -21.71 75.23 78.56
C SER A 198 -21.85 75.44 80.07
N SER A 199 -21.70 74.38 80.88
CA SER A 199 -21.74 74.45 82.34
C SER A 199 -20.55 75.21 82.92
N SER A 200 -19.36 75.10 82.30
CA SER A 200 -18.15 75.82 82.68
C SER A 200 -18.29 77.29 82.35
N ILE A 201 -18.84 77.62 81.18
CA ILE A 201 -19.22 78.98 80.78
C ILE A 201 -20.24 79.52 81.78
N THR A 202 -21.34 78.80 82.07
CA THR A 202 -22.34 79.23 83.07
C THR A 202 -21.73 79.39 84.47
N LYS A 203 -20.80 78.53 84.89
CA LYS A 203 -20.07 78.66 86.18
C LYS A 203 -19.10 79.84 86.20
N ILE A 204 -18.42 80.16 85.09
CA ILE A 204 -17.63 81.39 84.95
C ILE A 204 -18.55 82.62 85.07
N PHE A 205 -19.77 82.54 84.52
CA PHE A 205 -20.75 83.62 84.60
C PHE A 205 -21.57 83.66 85.90
N SER A 206 -21.64 82.57 86.68
CA SER A 206 -22.46 82.44 87.92
C SER A 206 -21.64 82.30 89.20
N GLY A 207 -20.34 82.02 89.11
CA GLY A 207 -19.40 81.88 90.22
C GLY A 207 -18.48 83.10 90.31
N ASP A 208 -18.94 84.11 91.06
CA ASP A 208 -18.24 85.30 91.54
C ASP A 208 -16.71 85.38 91.30
N LEU A 209 -16.31 86.16 90.29
CA LEU A 209 -15.33 87.27 90.44
C LEU A 209 -15.72 88.50 89.59
N PHE A 210 -17.03 88.76 89.54
CA PHE A 210 -17.59 90.11 89.46
C PHE A 210 -17.82 90.72 90.86
N LYS A 211 -17.18 90.17 91.92
CA LYS A 211 -17.23 90.69 93.30
C LYS A 211 -15.85 90.79 93.96
N LYS A 212 -14.97 91.63 93.41
CA LYS A 212 -14.10 92.50 94.22
C LYS A 212 -13.57 93.70 93.41
N SER A 213 -14.50 94.47 92.84
CA SER A 213 -14.33 95.90 92.62
C SER A 213 -15.55 96.60 93.22
N MET A 214 -15.58 96.67 94.55
CA MET A 214 -16.27 97.68 95.37
C MET A 214 -16.19 97.28 96.86
N ARG A 215 -15.10 97.66 97.52
CA ARG A 215 -15.01 98.26 98.87
C ARG A 215 -13.52 98.42 99.24
N LEU A 216 -13.09 99.69 99.24
CA LEU A 216 -11.88 100.30 99.83
C LEU A 216 -10.54 99.67 99.48
#